data_AF-A0A239NDM7-F1
#
_entry.id   AF-A0A239NDM7-F1
#
_cell.length_a   1.000
_cell.length_b   1.000
_cell.length_c   1.000
_cell.angle_alpha   90.00
_cell.angle_beta   90.00
_cell.angle_gamma   90.00
#
_symmetry.space_group_name_H-M   'P 1'
#
loop_
_entity.id
_entity.type
_entity.pdbx_description
1 polymer ?
#
loop_
_entity_poly.entity_id
_entity_poly.type
_entity_poly.pdbx_seq_one_letter_code
_entity_poly.pdbx_strand_id
1 'polypeptide(L)'
;MLPDLTHFERHREAADVDLDGTVLPGLSATFHRRAAGSRTESVGVYRYAGVEVFMAWGYVDEPHCRFTAYAGPHGWGAPRRGCPSVDAVRDLLATLGPVPTPH
;
A
#
# COMPACT_ATOMS: atom_id res chain seq x y z
N MET A 1 2.00 12.51 8.53
CA MET A 1 2.51 13.04 7.25
C MET A 1 2.62 11.88 6.28
N LEU A 2 2.33 12.08 5.01
CA LEU A 2 2.51 11.05 3.97
C LEU A 2 4.01 10.90 3.64
N PRO A 3 4.49 9.68 3.31
CA PRO A 3 5.87 9.49 2.88
C PRO A 3 6.13 10.17 1.53
N ASP A 4 7.20 10.97 1.44
CA ASP A 4 7.72 11.45 0.17
C ASP A 4 8.67 10.38 -0.42
N LEU A 5 8.20 9.72 -1.48
CA LEU A 5 8.89 8.59 -2.11
C LEU A 5 10.17 9.00 -2.84
N THR A 6 10.43 10.29 -3.10
CA THR A 6 11.68 10.75 -3.73
C THR A 6 12.91 10.48 -2.87
N HIS A 7 12.70 10.26 -1.56
CA HIS A 7 13.73 9.87 -0.61
C HIS A 7 13.87 8.37 -0.41
N PHE A 8 13.15 7.56 -1.19
CA PHE A 8 13.16 6.10 -1.06
C PHE A 8 13.60 5.43 -2.36
N GLU A 9 14.29 4.31 -2.21
CA GLU A 9 14.66 3.46 -3.32
C GLU A 9 13.63 2.35 -3.49
N ARG A 10 13.30 2.00 -4.73
CA ARG A 10 12.46 0.83 -5.03
C ARG A 10 13.20 -0.42 -4.58
N HIS A 11 12.55 -1.22 -3.73
CA HIS A 11 13.13 -2.42 -3.17
C HIS A 11 12.60 -3.70 -3.82
N ARG A 12 11.28 -3.85 -3.95
CA ARG A 12 10.65 -5.02 -4.59
C ARG A 12 9.23 -4.73 -5.05
N GLU A 13 8.68 -5.62 -5.86
CA GLU A 13 7.29 -5.59 -6.32
C GLU A 13 6.61 -6.94 -6.02
N ALA A 14 5.31 -6.91 -5.75
CA ALA A 14 4.49 -8.09 -5.51
C ALA A 14 3.15 -7.95 -6.24
N ALA A 15 2.68 -9.02 -6.88
CA ALA A 15 1.33 -9.13 -7.41
C ALA A 15 0.47 -9.96 -6.46
N ASP A 16 -0.85 -9.84 -6.60
CA ASP A 16 -1.86 -10.57 -5.81
C ASP A 16 -1.55 -10.56 -4.31
N VAL A 17 -1.44 -9.35 -3.76
CA VAL A 17 -0.92 -9.15 -2.41
C VAL A 17 -1.86 -9.77 -1.38
N ASP A 18 -1.26 -10.53 -0.47
CA ASP A 18 -1.87 -11.01 0.76
C ASP A 18 -1.96 -9.87 1.78
N LEU A 19 -3.19 -9.57 2.21
CA LEU A 19 -3.46 -8.73 3.37
C LEU A 19 -4.09 -9.62 4.45
N ASP A 20 -3.37 -9.82 5.56
CA ASP A 20 -3.84 -10.55 6.74
C ASP A 20 -4.40 -11.96 6.42
N GLY A 21 -3.71 -12.70 5.55
CA GLY A 21 -4.11 -14.02 5.08
C GLY A 21 -5.14 -14.02 3.95
N THR A 22 -5.55 -12.84 3.47
CA THR A 22 -6.49 -12.70 2.36
C THR A 22 -5.76 -12.20 1.12
N VAL A 23 -5.61 -13.07 0.13
CA VAL A 23 -5.14 -12.70 -1.21
C VAL A 23 -6.19 -11.85 -1.90
N LEU A 24 -5.81 -10.67 -2.39
CA LEU A 24 -6.66 -9.78 -3.17
C LEU A 24 -6.22 -9.79 -4.64
N PRO A 25 -6.92 -10.53 -5.52
CA PRO A 25 -6.55 -10.64 -6.93
C PRO A 25 -6.52 -9.28 -7.63
N GLY A 26 -5.46 -9.02 -8.38
CA GLY A 26 -5.28 -7.77 -9.11
C GLY A 26 -4.78 -6.59 -8.26
N LEU A 27 -4.61 -6.79 -6.95
CA LEU A 27 -3.90 -5.85 -6.08
C LEU A 27 -2.40 -6.14 -6.15
N SER A 28 -1.62 -5.20 -6.67
CA SER A 28 -0.17 -5.23 -6.66
C SER A 28 0.39 -4.23 -5.65
N ALA A 29 1.63 -4.42 -5.23
CA ALA A 29 2.35 -3.48 -4.38
C ALA A 29 3.79 -3.29 -4.84
N THR A 30 4.24 -2.04 -4.82
CA THR A 30 5.65 -1.68 -4.94
C THR A 30 6.15 -1.26 -3.56
N PHE A 31 7.19 -1.91 -3.07
CA PHE A 31 7.81 -1.62 -1.79
C PHE A 31 9.05 -0.78 -1.99
N HIS A 32 9.15 0.30 -1.24
CA HIS A 32 10.26 1.25 -1.23
C HIS A 32 10.90 1.28 0.15
N ARG A 33 12.21 1.48 0.21
CA ARG A 33 12.95 1.54 1.48
C ARG A 33 13.91 2.72 1.51
N ARG A 34 14.21 3.18 2.72
CA ARG A 34 15.32 4.12 2.98
C ARG A 34 15.92 3.86 4.35
N ALA A 35 17.18 4.26 4.51
CA ALA A 35 17.80 4.31 5.82
C ALA A 35 17.20 5.46 6.66
N ALA A 36 16.92 5.18 7.93
CA ALA A 36 16.38 6.13 8.90
C ALA A 36 17.12 5.95 10.24
N GLY A 37 18.33 6.52 10.32
CA GLY A 37 19.23 6.32 11.45
C GLY A 37 19.68 4.85 11.54
N SER A 38 19.40 4.20 12.66
CA SER A 38 19.69 2.77 12.88
C SER A 38 18.61 1.82 12.37
N ARG A 39 17.51 2.34 11.80
CA ARG A 39 16.38 1.55 11.30
C ARG A 39 16.20 1.75 9.80
N THR A 40 15.41 0.88 9.19
CA THR A 40 15.03 0.97 7.78
C THR A 40 13.54 1.26 7.68
N GLU A 41 13.18 2.42 7.16
CA GLU A 41 11.79 2.72 6.84
C GLU A 41 11.38 1.99 5.56
N SER A 42 10.16 1.48 5.54
CA SER A 42 9.57 0.78 4.41
C SER A 42 8.19 1.36 4.10
N VAL A 43 7.92 1.59 2.83
CA VAL A 43 6.64 2.08 2.31
C VAL A 43 6.18 1.14 1.21
N GLY A 44 5.00 0.54 1.36
CA GLY A 44 4.30 -0.17 0.30
C GLY A 44 3.29 0.76 -0.37
N VAL A 45 3.36 0.90 -1.69
CA VAL A 45 2.37 1.60 -2.51
C VAL A 45 1.57 0.54 -3.27
N TYR A 46 0.27 0.48 -2.98
CA TYR A 46 -0.62 -0.56 -3.47
C TYR A 46 -1.45 -0.03 -4.63
N ARG A 47 -1.55 -0.83 -5.69
CA ARG A 47 -2.25 -0.50 -6.92
C ARG A 47 -3.25 -1.58 -7.29
N TYR A 48 -4.41 -1.15 -7.77
CA TYR A 48 -5.43 -2.04 -8.31
C TYR A 48 -5.78 -1.57 -9.71
N ALA A 49 -5.71 -2.47 -10.71
CA ALA A 49 -5.88 -2.12 -12.12
C ALA A 49 -5.02 -0.92 -12.58
N GLY A 50 -3.81 -0.77 -12.02
CA GLY A 50 -2.89 0.34 -12.30
C GLY A 50 -3.17 1.64 -11.52
N VAL A 51 -4.26 1.71 -10.77
CA VAL A 51 -4.65 2.86 -9.94
C VAL A 51 -4.09 2.70 -8.53
N GLU A 52 -3.41 3.72 -7.99
CA GLU A 52 -2.97 3.72 -6.58
C GLU A 52 -4.19 3.77 -5.65
N VAL A 53 -4.31 2.80 -4.75
CA VAL A 53 -5.48 2.64 -3.87
C VAL A 53 -5.17 2.96 -2.41
N PHE A 54 -4.00 2.54 -1.93
CA PHE A 54 -3.53 2.91 -0.60
C PHE A 54 -2.01 2.80 -0.52
N MET A 55 -1.45 3.38 0.52
CA MET A 55 -0.06 3.17 0.89
C MET A 55 0.03 2.85 2.38
N ALA A 56 0.93 1.96 2.74
CA ALA A 56 1.18 1.56 4.13
C ALA A 56 2.67 1.65 4.43
N TRP A 57 3.05 2.16 5.60
CA TRP A 57 4.45 2.35 5.96
C TRP A 57 4.73 2.15 7.44
N GLY A 58 6.00 1.89 7.71
CA GLY A 58 6.55 1.62 9.04
C GLY A 58 8.03 1.31 8.92
N TYR A 59 8.52 0.46 9.81
CA TYR A 59 9.91 0.00 9.77
C TYR A 59 9.98 -1.48 9.43
N VAL A 60 11.05 -1.91 8.75
CA VAL A 60 11.24 -3.30 8.30
C VAL A 60 11.31 -4.29 9.48
N ASP A 61 11.77 -3.83 10.64
CA ASP A 61 11.87 -4.60 11.88
C ASP A 61 10.55 -4.64 12.69
N GLU A 62 9.47 -4.05 12.18
CA GLU A 62 8.15 -4.08 12.82
C GLU A 62 7.24 -5.11 12.13
N PRO A 63 6.49 -5.93 12.90
CA PRO A 63 5.58 -6.93 12.33
C PRO A 63 4.36 -6.31 11.65
N HIS A 64 4.05 -5.05 11.97
CA HIS A 64 2.87 -4.36 11.47
C HIS A 64 3.24 -2.97 10.92
N CYS A 65 2.49 -2.53 9.92
CA CYS A 65 2.58 -1.17 9.42
C CYS A 65 2.20 -0.19 10.54
N ARG A 66 2.97 0.89 10.68
CA ARG A 66 2.65 1.96 11.63
C ARG A 66 1.51 2.83 11.15
N PHE A 67 1.44 3.06 9.84
CA PHE A 67 0.46 3.93 9.25
C PHE A 67 -0.01 3.43 7.88
N THR A 68 -1.20 3.85 7.52
CA THR A 68 -1.84 3.61 6.22
C THR A 68 -2.57 4.87 5.77
N ALA A 69 -2.54 5.18 4.48
CA ALA A 69 -3.36 6.23 3.87
C ALA A 69 -4.02 5.69 2.61
N TYR A 70 -5.29 6.04 2.40
CA TYR A 70 -6.07 5.61 1.24
C TYR A 70 -6.12 6.74 0.20
N ALA A 71 -6.02 6.38 -1.07
CA ALA A 71 -6.28 7.31 -2.16
C ALA A 71 -7.78 7.58 -2.24
N GLY A 72 -8.14 8.84 -2.53
CA GLY A 72 -9.51 9.26 -2.75
C GLY A 72 -9.61 10.20 -3.96
N PRO A 73 -10.83 10.63 -4.32
CA PRO A 73 -11.07 11.48 -5.51
C PRO A 73 -10.39 12.85 -5.43
N HIS A 74 -9.99 13.29 -4.23
CA HIS A 74 -9.30 14.56 -4.00
C HIS A 74 -7.81 14.37 -3.67
N GLY A 75 -7.25 13.20 -3.97
CA GLY A 75 -5.88 12.82 -3.64
C GLY A 75 -5.80 11.95 -2.39
N TRP A 76 -4.61 11.89 -1.79
CA TRP A 76 -4.33 11.05 -0.63
C TRP A 76 -5.06 11.53 0.63
N GLY A 77 -5.78 10.61 1.28
CA GLY A 77 -6.41 10.86 2.57
C GLY A 77 -5.42 10.98 3.72
N ALA A 78 -5.92 11.36 4.89
CA ALA A 78 -5.10 11.50 6.08
C ALA A 78 -4.51 10.14 6.53
N PRO A 79 -3.23 10.10 6.97
CA PRO A 79 -2.64 8.91 7.58
C PRO A 79 -3.43 8.41 8.79
N ARG A 80 -3.80 7.13 8.76
CA ARG A 80 -4.39 6.38 9.87
C ARG A 80 -3.32 5.49 10.49
N ARG A 81 -3.40 5.23 11.80
CA ARG A 81 -2.49 4.28 12.48
C ARG A 81 -2.86 2.84 12.14
N GLY A 82 -1.83 2.01 11.99
CA GLY A 82 -1.95 0.57 11.75
C GLY A 82 -1.94 0.16 10.28
N CYS A 83 -2.06 -1.15 10.06
CA CYS A 83 -2.21 -1.78 8.75
C CYS A 83 -3.56 -1.43 8.10
N PRO A 84 -3.67 -1.55 6.77
CA PRO A 84 -4.97 -1.50 6.11
C PRO A 84 -5.89 -2.61 6.65
N SER A 85 -7.16 -2.28 6.86
CA SER A 85 -8.19 -3.30 7.10
C SER A 85 -8.55 -3.97 5.77
N VAL A 86 -8.62 -5.31 5.76
CA VAL A 86 -9.03 -6.09 4.58
C VAL A 86 -10.39 -5.65 4.08
N ASP A 87 -11.37 -5.48 4.98
CA ASP A 87 -12.72 -5.05 4.61
C ASP A 87 -12.72 -3.66 3.96
N ALA A 88 -11.99 -2.71 4.54
CA ALA A 88 -11.87 -1.36 3.98
C ALA A 88 -11.21 -1.37 2.59
N VAL A 89 -10.23 -2.24 2.37
CA VAL A 89 -9.63 -2.42 1.04
C VAL A 89 -10.64 -3.03 0.08
N ARG A 90 -11.37 -4.09 0.47
CA ARG A 90 -12.38 -4.73 -0.38
C ARG A 90 -13.48 -3.77 -0.79
N ASP A 91 -13.98 -2.96 0.13
CA ASP A 91 -15.00 -1.94 -0.16
C ASP A 91 -14.46 -0.94 -1.19
N LEU A 92 -13.22 -0.48 -1.01
CA LEU A 92 -12.57 0.40 -1.98
C LEU A 92 -12.44 -0.25 -3.36
N LEU A 93 -11.95 -1.49 -3.44
CA LEU A 93 -11.83 -2.20 -4.71
C LEU A 93 -13.19 -2.40 -5.38
N ALA A 94 -14.25 -2.68 -4.60
CA ALA A 94 -15.60 -2.80 -5.12
C ALA A 94 -16.11 -1.50 -5.77
N THR A 95 -15.69 -0.32 -5.27
CA THR A 95 -16.02 0.97 -5.90
C THR A 95 -15.29 1.21 -7.23
N LEU A 96 -14.13 0.58 -7.43
CA LEU A 96 -13.34 0.71 -8.66
C LEU A 96 -13.78 -0.26 -9.77
N GLY A 97 -14.60 -1.25 -9.42
CA GLY A 97 -15.03 -2.31 -10.33
C GLY A 97 -13.95 -3.39 -10.52
N PRO A 98 -14.23 -4.45 -11.30
CA PRO A 98 -13.26 -5.54 -11.52
C PRO A 98 -12.07 -5.09 -12.37
N VAL A 99 -10.89 -5.68 -12.15
CA VAL A 99 -9.75 -5.51 -13.05
C VAL A 99 -10.16 -5.95 -14.46
N PRO A 100 -10.01 -5.12 -15.50
CA PRO A 100 -10.27 -5.56 -16.87
C PRO A 100 -9.26 -6.65 -17.24
N THR A 101 -9.78 -7.80 -17.69
CA THR A 101 -8.95 -8.89 -18.22
C THR A 101 -8.22 -8.39 -19.46
N PRO A 102 -6.88 -8.54 -19.56
CA PRO A 102 -6.20 -8.27 -20.82
C PRO A 102 -6.72 -9.29 -21.86
N HIS A 103 -7.28 -8.78 -22.95
CA HIS A 103 -7.71 -9.54 -24.12
C HIS A 103 -6.52 -10.01 -24.96
#